data_AF-A0A8D8T986-F1
#
_entry.id   AF-A0A8D8T986-F1
#
_cell.length_a   1.000
_cell.length_b   1.000
_cell.length_c   1.000
_cell.angle_alpha   90.00
_cell.angle_beta   90.00
_cell.angle_gamma   90.00
#
_symmetry.space_group_name_H-M   'P 1'
#
loop_
_entity.id
_entity.type
_entity.pdbx_description
1 polymer ?
#
loop_
_entity_poly.entity_id
_entity_poly.type
_entity_poly.pdbx_seq_one_letter_code
_entity_poly.pdbx_strand_id
1 'polypeptide(L)'
;MWDYLTEEKNNSIGINQSESFYVGDAAGRAANWAPKKKKDFACTDYLFALNLNLAFYTPEQIFLKEKAPEFSNLPTFKPKEVFQNSQNAVIPDIANDKKQVLIMVGSQGSGKSNFVSTYLKPLHFTIANRDTLGSWQKCVSVMEAALCKGSSVVVDNTNPDKESRQKFIQVAKNHAVRCVAVVMNISKEHARHNIRFRELTDPSHVPIPDILINTYFTKFHAPELKEGFDEIIRVEFVPRKFSSPDQEELYQMYLTDK
;
A
#
# COMPACT_ATOMS: atom_id res chain seq x y z
N MET A 1 11.88 2.64 19.25
CA MET A 1 12.08 2.39 20.70
C MET A 1 13.36 1.60 20.93
N TRP A 2 13.51 0.45 20.28
CA TRP A 2 14.74 -0.35 20.34
C TRP A 2 15.97 0.45 19.95
N ASP A 3 15.93 1.15 18.80
CA ASP A 3 17.07 1.94 18.32
C ASP A 3 17.47 3.02 19.33
N TYR A 4 16.49 3.73 19.91
CA TYR A 4 16.73 4.68 20.99
C TYR A 4 17.34 4.04 22.25
N LEU A 5 16.95 2.81 22.58
CA LEU A 5 17.59 2.06 23.66
C LEU A 5 19.06 1.80 23.34
N THR A 6 19.34 1.23 22.17
CA THR A 6 20.69 0.82 21.77
C THR A 6 21.64 2.00 21.54
N GLU A 7 21.13 3.10 20.98
CA GLU A 7 21.93 4.26 20.57
C GLU A 7 22.06 5.27 21.70
N GLU A 8 20.99 5.52 22.46
CA GLU A 8 20.89 6.68 23.35
C GLU A 8 20.71 6.32 24.83
N LYS A 9 20.19 5.12 25.15
CA LYS A 9 19.79 4.76 26.51
C LYS A 9 20.43 3.50 27.07
N ASN A 10 21.55 3.07 26.52
CA ASN A 10 22.32 1.95 27.05
C ASN A 10 23.78 2.28 27.36
N ASN A 11 24.12 3.55 27.61
CA ASN A 11 25.49 4.00 27.95
C ASN A 11 26.57 3.49 26.99
N SER A 12 26.25 3.44 25.69
CA SER A 12 27.12 2.86 24.64
C SER A 12 27.52 1.40 24.87
N ILE A 13 26.82 0.66 25.73
CA ILE A 13 26.99 -0.77 25.91
C ILE A 13 26.26 -1.48 24.77
N GLY A 14 26.98 -2.30 24.01
CA GLY A 14 26.38 -3.11 22.94
C GLY A 14 25.40 -4.15 23.51
N ILE A 15 24.25 -4.33 22.85
CA ILE A 15 23.27 -5.35 23.20
C ILE A 15 23.47 -6.57 22.30
N ASN A 16 23.72 -7.73 22.89
CA ASN A 16 23.72 -9.00 22.15
C ASN A 16 22.28 -9.44 21.88
N GLN A 17 21.77 -9.16 20.68
CA GLN A 17 20.41 -9.53 20.27
C GLN A 17 20.16 -11.04 20.32
N SER A 18 21.15 -11.87 19.99
CA SER A 18 21.01 -13.34 20.00
C SER A 18 20.84 -13.93 21.40
N GLU A 19 21.29 -13.21 22.43
CA GLU A 19 21.12 -13.55 23.85
C GLU A 19 19.99 -12.74 24.52
N SER A 20 19.34 -11.87 23.75
CA SER A 20 18.22 -11.05 24.19
C SER A 20 16.90 -11.67 23.76
N PHE A 21 15.83 -11.29 24.46
CA PHE A 21 14.48 -11.69 24.12
C PHE A 21 13.48 -10.58 24.47
N TYR A 22 12.32 -10.63 23.86
CA TYR A 22 11.20 -9.73 24.14
C TYR A 22 10.01 -10.51 24.70
N VAL A 23 9.33 -9.94 25.69
CA VAL A 23 8.18 -10.57 26.34
C VAL A 23 6.97 -9.64 26.23
N GLY A 24 5.86 -10.14 25.71
CA GLY A 24 4.64 -9.35 25.56
C GLY A 24 3.39 -10.19 25.38
N ASP A 25 2.23 -9.63 25.69
CA ASP A 25 0.94 -10.32 25.64
C ASP A 25 0.19 -10.09 24.32
N ALA A 26 0.52 -9.03 23.57
CA ALA A 26 0.00 -8.79 22.22
C ALA A 26 0.72 -9.70 21.22
N ALA A 27 0.44 -11.00 21.28
CA ALA A 27 1.14 -12.04 20.55
C ALA A 27 0.36 -12.63 19.37
N GLY A 28 -0.87 -12.17 19.12
CA GLY A 28 -1.71 -12.72 18.06
C GLY A 28 -2.19 -14.15 18.33
N ARG A 29 -2.41 -14.50 19.60
CA ARG A 29 -2.90 -15.84 19.99
C ARG A 29 -4.35 -16.08 19.52
N ALA A 30 -4.62 -17.31 19.10
CA ALA A 30 -5.96 -17.76 18.71
C ALA A 30 -6.93 -17.80 19.90
N ALA A 31 -8.25 -17.78 19.64
CA ALA A 31 -9.22 -17.99 20.71
C ALA A 31 -9.01 -19.35 21.40
N ASN A 32 -9.26 -19.41 22.70
CA ASN A 32 -9.04 -20.59 23.55
C ASN A 32 -7.57 -21.03 23.69
N TRP A 33 -6.62 -20.12 23.50
CA TRP A 33 -5.21 -20.36 23.83
C TRP A 33 -4.98 -20.75 25.30
N ALA A 34 -5.91 -20.38 26.19
CA ALA A 34 -6.07 -20.90 27.55
C ALA A 34 -7.56 -20.91 27.94
N PRO A 35 -7.95 -21.60 29.04
CA PRO A 35 -9.36 -21.73 29.42
C PRO A 35 -10.09 -20.38 29.51
N LYS A 36 -11.17 -20.24 28.73
CA LYS A 36 -12.01 -19.03 28.64
C LYS A 36 -11.30 -17.77 28.11
N LYS A 37 -10.11 -17.88 27.52
CA LYS A 37 -9.42 -16.74 26.89
C LYS A 37 -9.91 -16.53 25.46
N LYS A 38 -10.21 -15.27 25.13
CA LYS A 38 -10.50 -14.84 23.76
C LYS A 38 -9.18 -14.74 22.99
N LYS A 39 -9.28 -14.62 21.66
CA LYS A 39 -8.13 -14.27 20.83
C LYS A 39 -7.52 -12.94 21.30
N ASP A 40 -6.22 -12.78 21.08
CA ASP A 40 -5.57 -11.51 21.36
C ASP A 40 -6.16 -10.40 20.47
N PHE A 41 -6.22 -9.19 21.04
CA PHE A 41 -6.72 -8.01 20.32
C PHE A 41 -5.74 -7.54 19.22
N ALA A 42 -4.44 -7.77 19.44
CA ALA A 42 -3.34 -7.32 18.62
C ALA A 42 -2.20 -8.35 18.60
N CYS A 43 -1.24 -8.15 17.72
CA CYS A 43 0.01 -8.93 17.65
C CYS A 43 1.26 -8.04 17.71
N THR A 44 1.12 -6.81 18.19
CA THR A 44 2.17 -5.78 18.16
C THR A 44 3.47 -6.18 18.84
N ASP A 45 3.41 -6.88 19.97
CA ASP A 45 4.62 -7.27 20.71
C ASP A 45 5.39 -8.35 19.95
N TYR A 46 4.67 -9.30 19.38
CA TYR A 46 5.25 -10.35 18.55
C TYR A 46 5.86 -9.76 17.26
N LEU A 47 5.13 -8.86 16.58
CA LEU A 47 5.64 -8.19 15.39
C LEU A 47 6.84 -7.29 15.68
N PHE A 48 6.88 -6.63 16.84
CA PHE A 48 8.03 -5.86 17.29
C PHE A 48 9.28 -6.75 17.46
N ALA A 49 9.13 -7.91 18.11
CA ALA A 49 10.22 -8.87 18.23
C ALA A 49 10.67 -9.42 16.87
N LEU A 50 9.72 -9.71 15.96
CA LEU A 50 10.02 -10.16 14.60
C LEU A 50 10.80 -9.11 13.79
N ASN A 51 10.44 -7.84 13.88
CA ASN A 51 11.15 -6.75 13.20
C ASN A 51 12.63 -6.70 13.61
N LEU A 52 12.90 -6.97 14.89
CA LEU A 52 14.24 -6.92 15.49
C LEU A 52 14.97 -8.27 15.48
N ASN A 53 14.34 -9.31 14.93
CA ASN A 53 14.83 -10.69 14.98
C ASN A 53 15.18 -11.17 16.41
N LEU A 54 14.38 -10.75 17.41
CA LEU A 54 14.52 -11.16 18.80
C LEU A 54 13.74 -12.45 19.07
N ALA A 55 14.25 -13.28 19.99
CA ALA A 55 13.44 -14.35 20.56
C ALA A 55 12.22 -13.74 21.26
N PHE A 56 11.03 -14.31 21.02
CA PHE A 56 9.79 -13.81 21.60
C PHE A 56 9.15 -14.83 22.55
N TYR A 57 8.63 -14.34 23.66
CA TYR A 57 7.86 -15.14 24.61
C TYR A 57 6.63 -14.38 25.10
N THR A 58 5.60 -15.11 25.49
CA THR A 58 4.47 -14.57 26.25
C THR A 58 4.79 -14.52 27.75
N PRO A 59 4.09 -13.69 28.55
CA PRO A 59 4.23 -13.69 30.00
C PRO A 59 4.00 -15.08 30.62
N GLU A 60 3.03 -15.83 30.11
CA GLU A 60 2.73 -17.18 30.59
C GLU A 60 3.90 -18.15 30.37
N GLN A 61 4.61 -18.04 29.24
CA GLN A 61 5.82 -18.85 29.00
C GLN A 61 6.95 -18.52 29.96
N ILE A 62 7.21 -17.23 30.22
CA ILE A 62 8.34 -16.79 31.04
C ILE A 62 8.07 -16.95 32.53
N PHE A 63 6.92 -16.49 33.00
CA PHE A 63 6.64 -16.39 34.44
C PHE A 63 5.90 -17.61 34.99
N LEU A 64 5.08 -18.28 34.16
CA LEU A 64 4.29 -19.43 34.59
C LEU A 64 4.81 -20.77 34.03
N LYS A 65 5.82 -20.73 33.15
CA LYS A 65 6.41 -21.90 32.48
C LYS A 65 5.37 -22.73 31.71
N GLU A 66 4.33 -22.06 31.22
CA GLU A 66 3.32 -22.68 30.37
C GLU A 66 3.87 -22.89 28.95
N LYS A 67 3.25 -23.81 28.20
CA LYS A 67 3.63 -24.03 26.80
C LYS A 67 3.21 -22.85 25.93
N ALA A 68 4.02 -22.57 24.91
CA ALA A 68 3.69 -21.57 23.91
C ALA A 68 2.36 -21.90 23.22
N PRO A 69 1.40 -20.96 23.19
CA PRO A 69 0.24 -21.10 22.33
C PRO A 69 0.62 -20.87 20.87
N GLU A 70 -0.26 -21.25 19.95
CA GLU A 70 -0.08 -20.96 18.52
C GLU A 70 -0.36 -19.47 18.23
N PHE A 71 0.59 -18.78 17.59
CA PHE A 71 0.46 -17.41 17.11
C PHE A 71 -0.11 -17.38 15.69
N SER A 72 -1.40 -17.69 15.55
CA SER A 72 -2.04 -17.84 14.23
C SER A 72 -2.83 -16.62 13.76
N ASN A 73 -3.10 -15.64 14.62
CA ASN A 73 -3.80 -14.40 14.25
C ASN A 73 -2.81 -13.29 13.89
N LEU A 74 -2.02 -13.52 12.83
CA LEU A 74 -1.00 -12.59 12.31
C LEU A 74 -1.50 -11.88 11.04
N PRO A 75 -0.92 -10.71 10.68
CA PRO A 75 -1.25 -10.03 9.45
C PRO A 75 -0.96 -10.90 8.23
N THR A 76 -1.87 -10.88 7.25
CA THR A 76 -1.68 -11.57 5.97
C THR A 76 -0.61 -10.91 5.11
N PHE A 77 -0.47 -9.59 5.23
CA PHE A 77 0.58 -8.82 4.57
C PHE A 77 1.90 -8.96 5.32
N LYS A 78 2.92 -9.41 4.60
CA LYS A 78 4.27 -9.62 5.13
C LYS A 78 5.26 -8.72 4.38
N PRO A 79 5.66 -7.58 4.96
CA PRO A 79 6.40 -6.54 4.24
C PRO A 79 7.71 -7.05 3.64
N LYS A 80 8.49 -7.85 4.39
CA LYS A 80 9.75 -8.45 3.91
C LYS A 80 9.57 -9.39 2.73
N GLU A 81 8.55 -10.26 2.75
CA GLU A 81 8.27 -11.17 1.63
C GLU A 81 7.82 -10.38 0.39
N VAL A 82 6.95 -9.39 0.56
CA VAL A 82 6.51 -8.51 -0.53
C VAL A 82 7.68 -7.74 -1.13
N PHE A 83 8.56 -7.20 -0.29
CA PHE A 83 9.76 -6.52 -0.72
C PHE A 83 10.65 -7.44 -1.58
N GLN A 84 10.96 -8.63 -1.09
CA GLN A 84 11.79 -9.62 -1.80
C GLN A 84 11.16 -10.03 -3.14
N ASN A 85 9.87 -10.34 -3.14
CA ASN A 85 9.14 -10.74 -4.35
C ASN A 85 9.08 -9.61 -5.39
N SER A 86 9.06 -8.36 -4.94
CA SER A 86 8.98 -7.20 -5.82
C SER A 86 10.29 -6.89 -6.57
N GLN A 87 11.44 -7.38 -6.10
CA GLN A 87 12.75 -7.06 -6.71
C GLN A 87 12.84 -7.45 -8.18
N ASN A 88 12.17 -8.53 -8.58
CA ASN A 88 12.13 -9.02 -9.96
C ASN A 88 10.87 -8.61 -10.72
N ALA A 89 9.96 -7.85 -10.08
CA ALA A 89 8.72 -7.45 -10.72
C ALA A 89 8.99 -6.43 -11.83
N VAL A 90 8.52 -6.76 -13.04
CA VAL A 90 8.62 -5.88 -14.20
C VAL A 90 7.41 -4.95 -14.20
N ILE A 91 7.66 -3.65 -14.24
CA ILE A 91 6.60 -2.67 -14.44
C ILE A 91 6.16 -2.77 -15.91
N PRO A 92 4.86 -2.96 -16.19
CA PRO A 92 4.37 -3.02 -17.57
C PRO A 92 4.74 -1.75 -18.33
N ASP A 93 5.24 -1.92 -19.55
CA ASP A 93 5.47 -0.78 -20.44
C ASP A 93 4.13 -0.21 -20.90
N ILE A 94 4.01 1.11 -20.83
CA ILE A 94 2.82 1.82 -21.28
C ILE A 94 3.15 2.35 -22.66
N ALA A 95 2.69 1.64 -23.69
CA ALA A 95 2.86 2.04 -25.07
C ALA A 95 2.44 3.51 -25.25
N ASN A 96 3.31 4.36 -25.80
CA ASN A 96 3.04 5.79 -26.01
C ASN A 96 3.07 6.16 -27.50
N ASP A 97 2.85 5.18 -28.38
CA ASP A 97 2.81 5.31 -29.83
C ASP A 97 1.49 5.93 -30.32
N LYS A 98 0.42 5.77 -29.54
CA LYS A 98 -0.92 6.26 -29.84
C LYS A 98 -1.48 7.08 -28.70
N LYS A 99 -2.27 8.08 -29.08
CA LYS A 99 -3.09 8.86 -28.15
C LYS A 99 -4.03 7.94 -27.39
N GLN A 100 -4.05 8.10 -26.07
CA GLN A 100 -4.86 7.25 -25.20
C GLN A 100 -5.27 7.94 -23.90
N VAL A 101 -6.23 7.30 -23.23
CA VAL A 101 -6.71 7.66 -21.91
C VAL A 101 -6.39 6.51 -20.97
N LEU A 102 -5.60 6.79 -19.95
CA LEU A 102 -5.33 5.86 -18.86
C LEU A 102 -6.23 6.21 -17.67
N ILE A 103 -6.98 5.23 -17.17
CA ILE A 103 -7.78 5.38 -15.95
C ILE A 103 -7.07 4.59 -14.86
N MET A 104 -6.48 5.30 -13.89
CA MET A 104 -5.87 4.65 -12.74
C MET A 104 -6.96 4.05 -11.85
N VAL A 105 -6.76 2.82 -11.39
CA VAL A 105 -7.67 2.10 -10.49
C VAL A 105 -6.86 1.60 -9.31
N GLY A 106 -7.09 2.15 -8.12
CA GLY A 106 -6.35 1.75 -6.92
C GLY A 106 -6.73 2.57 -5.69
N SER A 107 -6.57 1.99 -4.49
CA SER A 107 -6.87 2.65 -3.23
C SER A 107 -5.93 3.81 -2.93
N GLN A 108 -6.28 4.67 -1.97
CA GLN A 108 -5.27 5.48 -1.29
C GLN A 108 -4.14 4.57 -0.78
N GLY A 109 -2.89 5.04 -0.82
CA GLY A 109 -1.73 4.22 -0.45
C GLY A 109 -1.25 3.23 -1.51
N SER A 110 -1.94 3.08 -2.65
CA SER A 110 -1.56 2.09 -3.66
C SER A 110 -0.41 2.47 -4.60
N GLY A 111 0.19 3.64 -4.41
CA GLY A 111 1.30 4.11 -5.25
C GLY A 111 0.91 4.74 -6.58
N LYS A 112 -0.39 4.95 -6.89
CA LYS A 112 -0.85 5.56 -8.16
C LYS A 112 -0.10 6.84 -8.52
N SER A 113 -0.07 7.83 -7.62
CA SER A 113 0.55 9.11 -7.91
C SER A 113 2.07 9.01 -8.11
N ASN A 114 2.72 8.03 -7.47
CA ASN A 114 4.13 7.72 -7.74
C ASN A 114 4.30 7.08 -9.13
N PHE A 115 3.43 6.15 -9.50
CA PHE A 115 3.42 5.57 -10.85
C PHE A 115 3.22 6.64 -11.92
N VAL A 116 2.23 7.52 -11.73
CA VAL A 116 1.93 8.64 -12.64
C VAL A 116 3.13 9.58 -12.76
N SER A 117 3.73 9.99 -11.64
CA SER A 117 4.86 10.92 -11.67
C SER A 117 6.14 10.30 -12.24
N THR A 118 6.36 9.00 -12.04
CA THR A 118 7.57 8.30 -12.45
C THR A 118 7.53 7.86 -13.90
N TYR A 119 6.39 7.34 -14.37
CA TYR A 119 6.29 6.70 -15.69
C TYR A 119 5.49 7.51 -16.70
N LEU A 120 4.42 8.20 -16.29
CA LEU A 120 3.51 8.86 -17.24
C LEU A 120 3.83 10.34 -17.44
N LYS A 121 4.30 11.04 -16.40
CA LYS A 121 4.70 12.45 -16.50
C LYS A 121 5.88 12.66 -17.47
N PRO A 122 6.94 11.82 -17.49
CA PRO A 122 8.00 11.94 -18.50
C PRO A 122 7.52 11.68 -19.93
N LEU A 123 6.43 10.91 -20.09
CA LEU A 123 5.79 10.65 -21.38
C LEU A 123 4.81 11.77 -21.80
N HIS A 124 4.79 12.89 -21.08
CA HIS A 124 3.96 14.08 -21.35
C HIS A 124 2.44 13.84 -21.31
N PHE A 125 1.99 12.86 -20.50
CA PHE A 125 0.56 12.70 -20.23
C PHE A 125 0.00 13.93 -19.50
N THR A 126 -1.17 14.40 -19.92
CA THR A 126 -1.93 15.37 -19.13
C THR A 126 -2.56 14.65 -17.94
N ILE A 127 -2.34 15.17 -16.73
CA ILE A 127 -2.81 14.55 -15.49
C ILE A 127 -4.13 15.21 -15.06
N ALA A 128 -5.21 14.44 -15.05
CA ALA A 128 -6.50 14.82 -14.47
C ALA A 128 -6.64 14.16 -13.10
N ASN A 129 -6.31 14.91 -12.04
CA ASN A 129 -6.37 14.43 -10.65
C ASN A 129 -7.44 15.22 -9.88
N ARG A 130 -8.36 14.49 -9.22
CA ARG A 130 -9.49 15.10 -8.50
C ARG A 130 -9.05 15.81 -7.23
N ASP A 131 -8.02 15.35 -6.55
CA ASP A 131 -7.55 15.96 -5.31
C ASP A 131 -7.01 17.37 -5.57
N THR A 132 -6.41 17.61 -6.74
CA THR A 132 -5.94 18.94 -7.16
C THR A 132 -7.04 19.79 -7.81
N LEU A 133 -7.95 19.18 -8.57
CA LEU A 133 -8.99 19.92 -9.32
C LEU A 133 -10.27 20.17 -8.47
N GLY A 134 -10.53 19.33 -7.46
CA GLY A 134 -11.63 19.42 -6.51
C GLY A 134 -12.90 18.63 -6.90
N SER A 135 -13.17 18.37 -8.18
CA SER A 135 -14.37 17.64 -8.62
C SER A 135 -14.12 16.74 -9.82
N TRP A 136 -14.95 15.69 -9.97
CA TRP A 136 -14.84 14.76 -11.10
C TRP A 136 -15.22 15.43 -12.43
N GLN A 137 -16.13 16.40 -12.41
CA GLN A 137 -16.51 17.16 -13.59
C GLN A 137 -15.33 17.97 -14.13
N LYS A 138 -14.53 18.57 -13.26
CA LYS A 138 -13.30 19.26 -13.68
C LYS A 138 -12.27 18.31 -14.26
N CYS A 139 -12.16 17.08 -13.73
CA CYS A 139 -11.32 16.04 -14.36
C CYS A 139 -11.79 15.74 -15.79
N VAL A 140 -13.10 15.63 -16.01
CA VAL A 140 -13.69 15.44 -17.36
C VAL A 140 -13.35 16.62 -18.27
N SER A 141 -13.55 17.86 -17.82
CA SER A 141 -13.24 19.05 -18.64
C SER A 141 -11.75 19.14 -19.01
N VAL A 142 -10.84 18.82 -18.07
CA VAL A 142 -9.39 18.78 -18.35
C VAL A 142 -9.07 17.68 -19.36
N MET A 143 -9.68 16.51 -19.21
CA MET A 143 -9.53 15.39 -20.13
C MET A 143 -10.00 15.76 -21.54
N GLU A 144 -11.21 16.29 -21.70
CA GLU A 144 -11.75 16.74 -23.00
C GLU A 144 -10.85 17.78 -23.67
N ALA A 145 -10.42 18.81 -22.93
CA ALA A 145 -9.56 19.85 -23.45
C ALA A 145 -8.19 19.30 -23.91
N ALA A 146 -7.60 18.37 -23.16
CA ALA A 146 -6.35 17.72 -23.53
C ALA A 146 -6.51 16.82 -24.77
N LEU A 147 -7.61 16.07 -24.85
CA LEU A 147 -7.93 15.25 -26.01
C LEU A 147 -8.14 16.13 -27.24
N CYS A 148 -8.83 17.27 -27.16
CA CYS A 148 -8.96 18.19 -28.29
C CYS A 148 -7.60 18.71 -28.80
N LYS A 149 -6.61 18.85 -27.91
CA LYS A 149 -5.24 19.26 -28.24
C LYS A 149 -4.35 18.11 -28.75
N GLY A 150 -4.88 16.90 -28.85
CA GLY A 150 -4.13 15.72 -29.31
C GLY A 150 -3.28 15.03 -28.24
N SER A 151 -3.35 15.47 -26.98
CA SER A 151 -2.55 14.88 -25.88
C SER A 151 -3.20 13.61 -25.31
N SER A 152 -2.36 12.68 -24.84
CA SER A 152 -2.80 11.57 -23.99
C SER A 152 -3.11 12.06 -22.58
N VAL A 153 -4.03 11.39 -21.89
CA VAL A 153 -4.53 11.79 -20.57
C VAL A 153 -4.45 10.63 -19.60
N VAL A 154 -4.05 10.91 -18.36
CA VAL A 154 -4.22 9.99 -17.23
C VAL A 154 -5.18 10.58 -16.20
N VAL A 155 -6.17 9.79 -15.82
CA VAL A 155 -7.10 10.10 -14.73
C VAL A 155 -6.56 9.48 -13.43
N ASP A 156 -5.85 10.26 -12.64
CA ASP A 156 -5.26 9.84 -11.35
C ASP A 156 -6.25 10.03 -10.21
N ASN A 157 -7.31 9.22 -10.23
CA ASN A 157 -8.30 9.10 -9.16
C ASN A 157 -8.29 7.65 -8.62
N THR A 158 -9.08 7.36 -7.59
CA THR A 158 -9.18 5.99 -7.06
C THR A 158 -9.99 5.05 -7.97
N ASN A 159 -11.09 5.55 -8.55
CA ASN A 159 -11.97 4.85 -9.50
C ASN A 159 -12.38 3.42 -9.08
N PRO A 160 -12.97 3.24 -7.87
CA PRO A 160 -13.22 1.92 -7.29
C PRO A 160 -14.23 1.07 -8.06
N ASP A 161 -15.28 1.69 -8.61
CA ASP A 161 -16.44 1.00 -9.19
C ASP A 161 -16.66 1.37 -10.66
N LYS A 162 -17.54 0.60 -11.31
CA LYS A 162 -17.91 0.78 -12.72
C LYS A 162 -18.51 2.16 -12.99
N GLU A 163 -19.37 2.66 -12.10
CA GLU A 163 -20.02 3.96 -12.27
C GLU A 163 -19.01 5.11 -12.30
N SER A 164 -18.02 5.06 -11.41
CA SER A 164 -16.93 6.04 -11.35
C SER A 164 -16.09 6.02 -12.62
N ARG A 165 -15.78 4.83 -13.14
CA ARG A 165 -14.99 4.66 -14.38
C ARG A 165 -15.76 5.07 -15.63
N GLN A 166 -17.06 4.78 -15.69
CA GLN A 166 -17.90 5.05 -16.86
C GLN A 166 -17.89 6.53 -17.28
N LYS A 167 -17.78 7.44 -16.30
CA LYS A 167 -17.69 8.90 -16.52
C LYS A 167 -16.53 9.28 -17.44
N PHE A 168 -15.40 8.58 -17.35
CA PHE A 168 -14.20 8.84 -18.14
C PHE A 168 -14.15 7.95 -19.39
N ILE A 169 -14.60 6.69 -19.31
CA ILE A 169 -14.70 5.80 -20.47
C ILE A 169 -15.57 6.41 -21.56
N GLN A 170 -16.70 7.03 -21.19
CA GLN A 170 -17.60 7.65 -22.16
C GLN A 170 -16.93 8.82 -22.90
N VAL A 171 -16.09 9.60 -22.20
CA VAL A 171 -15.33 10.70 -22.82
C VAL A 171 -14.31 10.14 -23.82
N ALA A 172 -13.55 9.11 -23.43
CA ALA A 172 -12.60 8.46 -24.34
C ALA A 172 -13.30 7.93 -25.61
N LYS A 173 -14.46 7.30 -25.44
CA LYS A 173 -15.30 6.78 -26.53
C LYS A 173 -15.80 7.90 -27.46
N ASN A 174 -16.29 9.01 -26.90
CA ASN A 174 -16.79 10.15 -27.69
C ASN A 174 -15.68 10.78 -28.56
N HIS A 175 -14.43 10.74 -28.10
CA HIS A 175 -13.27 11.19 -28.85
C HIS A 175 -12.63 10.12 -29.74
N ALA A 176 -13.19 8.90 -29.78
CA ALA A 176 -12.63 7.74 -30.49
C ALA A 176 -11.16 7.46 -30.12
N VAL A 177 -10.83 7.60 -28.83
CA VAL A 177 -9.48 7.40 -28.29
C VAL A 177 -9.43 6.13 -27.46
N ARG A 178 -8.31 5.41 -27.56
CA ARG A 178 -8.04 4.20 -26.78
C ARG A 178 -8.18 4.47 -25.27
N CYS A 179 -8.87 3.60 -24.55
CA CYS A 179 -9.09 3.67 -23.11
C CYS A 179 -8.52 2.44 -22.40
N VAL A 180 -7.62 2.65 -21.45
CA VAL A 180 -6.91 1.58 -20.73
C VAL A 180 -7.14 1.73 -19.23
N ALA A 181 -7.48 0.64 -18.55
CA ALA A 181 -7.48 0.61 -17.10
C ALA A 181 -6.08 0.24 -16.59
N VAL A 182 -5.53 1.03 -15.66
CA VAL A 182 -4.27 0.74 -15.00
C VAL A 182 -4.55 0.42 -13.54
N VAL A 183 -4.53 -0.87 -13.19
CA VAL A 183 -4.94 -1.39 -11.89
C VAL A 183 -3.72 -1.58 -10.99
N MET A 184 -3.66 -0.83 -9.89
CA MET A 184 -2.66 -1.04 -8.85
C MET A 184 -3.02 -2.29 -8.05
N ASN A 185 -2.27 -3.37 -8.23
CA ASN A 185 -2.57 -4.67 -7.67
C ASN A 185 -2.00 -4.80 -6.25
N ILE A 186 -2.72 -4.28 -5.26
CA ILE A 186 -2.33 -4.38 -3.85
C ILE A 186 -3.50 -4.76 -2.96
N SER A 187 -3.21 -5.40 -1.82
CA SER A 187 -4.21 -5.65 -0.79
C SER A 187 -4.50 -4.40 0.05
N LYS A 188 -5.54 -4.49 0.88
CA LYS A 188 -5.91 -3.43 1.81
C LYS A 188 -4.84 -3.20 2.89
N GLU A 189 -4.28 -4.28 3.40
CA GLU A 189 -3.23 -4.30 4.41
C GLU A 189 -1.94 -3.71 3.83
N HIS A 190 -1.62 -4.02 2.57
CA HIS A 190 -0.50 -3.39 1.86
C HIS A 190 -0.71 -1.87 1.71
N ALA A 191 -1.93 -1.44 1.37
CA ALA A 191 -2.25 -0.01 1.25
C ALA A 191 -2.03 0.72 2.58
N ARG A 192 -2.47 0.12 3.69
CA ARG A 192 -2.26 0.64 5.05
C ARG A 192 -0.79 0.71 5.41
N HIS A 193 -0.04 -0.35 5.12
CA HIS A 193 1.41 -0.37 5.34
C HIS A 193 2.10 0.77 4.58
N ASN A 194 1.77 0.98 3.30
CA ASN A 194 2.32 2.07 2.51
C ASN A 194 1.97 3.45 3.07
N ILE A 195 0.73 3.65 3.55
CA ILE A 195 0.32 4.90 4.19
C ILE A 195 1.12 5.10 5.47
N ARG A 196 1.20 4.08 6.32
CA ARG A 196 1.94 4.15 7.58
C ARG A 196 3.42 4.45 7.35
N PHE A 197 4.03 3.81 6.35
CA PHE A 197 5.40 4.10 5.94
C PHE A 197 5.57 5.58 5.56
N ARG A 198 4.65 6.14 4.77
CA ARG A 198 4.69 7.56 4.38
C ARG A 198 4.49 8.50 5.56
N GLU A 199 3.58 8.19 6.48
CA GLU A 199 3.42 8.97 7.73
C GLU A 199 4.71 9.04 8.54
N LEU A 200 5.52 8.00 8.51
CA LEU A 200 6.79 7.92 9.23
C LEU A 200 7.97 8.57 8.48
N THR A 201 7.91 8.69 7.16
CA THR A 201 9.08 9.03 6.31
C THR A 201 8.93 10.29 5.46
N ASP A 202 7.70 10.76 5.22
CA ASP A 202 7.38 11.90 4.38
C ASP A 202 6.67 12.97 5.23
N PRO A 203 7.40 14.01 5.70
CA PRO A 203 6.82 15.08 6.52
C PRO A 203 5.72 15.88 5.81
N SER A 204 5.64 15.80 4.47
CA SER A 204 4.59 16.44 3.67
C SER A 204 3.36 15.57 3.48
N HIS A 205 3.39 14.32 3.96
CA HIS A 205 2.28 13.39 3.81
C HIS A 205 1.07 13.86 4.62
N VAL A 206 -0.05 14.05 3.92
CA VAL A 206 -1.34 14.33 4.56
C VAL A 206 -1.93 13.00 5.07
N PRO A 207 -2.23 12.88 6.37
CA PRO A 207 -2.80 11.65 6.93
C PRO A 207 -4.10 11.25 6.24
N ILE A 208 -4.24 9.95 5.98
CA ILE A 208 -5.39 9.39 5.27
C ILE A 208 -6.27 8.64 6.26
N PRO A 209 -7.51 9.10 6.51
CA PRO A 209 -8.42 8.39 7.41
C PRO A 209 -8.71 6.96 6.94
N ASP A 210 -8.63 6.00 7.87
CA ASP A 210 -8.88 4.58 7.63
C ASP A 210 -10.22 4.29 6.94
N ILE A 211 -11.24 5.10 7.24
CA ILE A 211 -12.58 4.99 6.63
C ILE A 211 -12.53 5.12 5.10
N LEU A 212 -11.61 5.92 4.55
CA LEU A 212 -11.48 6.09 3.10
C LEU A 212 -10.93 4.83 2.43
N ILE A 213 -9.95 4.19 3.06
CA ILE A 213 -9.38 2.92 2.61
C ILE A 213 -10.46 1.83 2.65
N ASN A 214 -11.16 1.71 3.79
CA ASN A 214 -12.26 0.76 3.95
C ASN A 214 -13.34 0.98 2.87
N THR A 215 -13.76 2.23 2.67
CA THR A 215 -14.78 2.59 1.67
C THR A 215 -14.34 2.21 0.27
N TYR A 216 -13.07 2.41 -0.08
CA TYR A 216 -12.53 2.01 -1.38
C TYR A 216 -12.71 0.50 -1.60
N PHE A 217 -12.18 -0.32 -0.68
CA PHE A 217 -12.20 -1.78 -0.85
C PHE A 217 -13.62 -2.36 -0.78
N THR A 218 -14.53 -1.75 -0.02
CA THR A 218 -15.96 -2.14 -0.02
C THR A 218 -16.64 -1.84 -1.35
N LYS A 219 -16.30 -0.73 -2.01
CA LYS A 219 -16.86 -0.34 -3.32
C LYS A 219 -16.13 -0.97 -4.49
N PHE A 220 -14.97 -1.56 -4.26
CA PHE A 220 -14.09 -1.99 -5.34
C PHE A 220 -14.72 -3.10 -6.16
N HIS A 221 -14.89 -2.82 -7.46
CA HIS A 221 -15.22 -3.81 -8.46
C HIS A 221 -14.09 -3.79 -9.50
N ALA A 222 -13.43 -4.94 -9.68
CA ALA A 222 -12.37 -5.09 -10.66
C ALA A 222 -12.83 -4.61 -12.05
N PRO A 223 -12.00 -3.86 -12.79
CA PRO A 223 -12.39 -3.41 -14.12
C PRO A 223 -12.54 -4.58 -15.07
N GLU A 224 -13.48 -4.45 -16.01
CA GLU A 224 -13.74 -5.45 -17.03
C GLU A 224 -13.76 -4.82 -18.43
N LEU A 225 -13.31 -5.56 -19.45
CA LEU A 225 -13.32 -5.07 -20.85
C LEU A 225 -14.71 -4.65 -21.31
N LYS A 226 -15.77 -5.32 -20.80
CA LYS A 226 -17.18 -4.99 -21.09
C LYS A 226 -17.62 -3.60 -20.61
N GLU A 227 -16.82 -2.91 -19.78
CA GLU A 227 -17.07 -1.52 -19.42
C GLU A 227 -16.75 -0.54 -20.58
N GLY A 228 -15.99 -1.00 -21.58
CA GLY A 228 -15.52 -0.18 -22.70
C GLY A 228 -14.02 0.13 -22.65
N PHE A 229 -13.25 -0.66 -21.89
CA PHE A 229 -11.78 -0.61 -21.94
C PHE A 229 -11.26 -1.42 -23.13
N ASP A 230 -10.27 -0.88 -23.83
CA ASP A 230 -9.52 -1.60 -24.86
C ASP A 230 -8.49 -2.56 -24.25
N GLU A 231 -7.95 -2.21 -23.06
CA GLU A 231 -6.97 -3.01 -22.35
C GLU A 231 -7.09 -2.79 -20.83
N ILE A 232 -6.71 -3.81 -20.05
CA ILE A 232 -6.57 -3.73 -18.60
C ILE A 232 -5.15 -4.16 -18.25
N ILE A 233 -4.37 -3.21 -17.74
CA ILE A 233 -3.00 -3.42 -17.29
C ILE A 233 -3.01 -3.54 -15.77
N ARG A 234 -2.40 -4.59 -15.23
CA ARG A 234 -2.19 -4.76 -13.80
C ARG A 234 -0.76 -4.39 -13.47
N VAL A 235 -0.60 -3.48 -12.52
CA VAL A 235 0.69 -2.99 -12.04
C VAL A 235 0.92 -3.54 -10.65
N GLU A 236 1.89 -4.44 -10.53
CA GLU A 236 2.38 -4.88 -9.23
C GLU A 236 3.09 -3.73 -8.52
N PHE A 237 2.94 -3.66 -7.20
CA PHE A 237 3.62 -2.64 -6.42
C PHE A 237 5.11 -3.00 -6.26
N VAL A 238 5.98 -2.04 -6.59
CA VAL A 238 7.43 -2.22 -6.45
C VAL A 238 8.04 -1.03 -5.70
N PRO A 239 8.48 -1.22 -4.44
CA PRO A 239 9.19 -0.20 -3.68
C PRO A 239 10.66 -0.11 -4.14
N ARG A 240 10.92 0.60 -5.24
CA ARG A 240 12.26 0.70 -5.85
C ARG A 240 13.11 1.87 -5.37
N LYS A 241 12.51 2.91 -4.81
CA LYS A 241 13.18 4.18 -4.51
C LYS A 241 12.92 4.56 -3.06
N PHE A 242 13.93 4.33 -2.22
CA PHE A 242 13.99 4.85 -0.86
C PHE A 242 14.98 6.00 -0.79
N SER A 243 14.78 6.90 0.17
CA SER A 243 15.69 8.04 0.35
C SER A 243 17.00 7.64 1.06
N SER A 244 16.99 6.52 1.79
CA SER A 244 18.13 5.96 2.51
C SER A 244 17.99 4.45 2.72
N PRO A 245 19.09 3.74 3.05
CA PRO A 245 19.03 2.34 3.49
C PRO A 245 18.11 2.12 4.70
N ASP A 246 18.09 3.06 5.66
CA ASP A 246 17.23 2.95 6.84
C ASP A 246 15.73 2.97 6.47
N GLN A 247 15.35 3.73 5.43
CA GLN A 247 13.98 3.72 4.93
C GLN A 247 13.64 2.40 4.23
N GLU A 248 14.59 1.78 3.54
CA GLU A 248 14.41 0.46 2.94
C GLU A 248 14.21 -0.61 4.02
N GLU A 249 15.01 -0.57 5.08
CA GLU A 249 14.88 -1.47 6.23
C GLU A 249 13.54 -1.25 6.94
N LEU A 250 13.18 0.00 7.22
CA LEU A 250 11.90 0.36 7.84
C LEU A 250 10.71 -0.14 7.00
N TYR A 251 10.78 -0.08 5.67
CA TYR A 251 9.71 -0.57 4.81
C TYR A 251 9.49 -2.09 4.94
N GLN A 252 10.55 -2.85 5.25
CA GLN A 252 10.50 -4.30 5.42
C GLN A 252 9.99 -4.72 6.81
N MET A 253 9.87 -3.79 7.76
CA MET A 253 9.31 -4.03 9.08
C MET A 253 7.78 -4.06 9.05
N TYR A 254 7.16 -4.80 9.95
CA TYR A 254 5.73 -4.64 10.24
C TYR A 254 5.48 -3.29 10.91
N LEU A 255 4.81 -2.40 10.19
CA LEU A 255 4.46 -1.05 10.67
C LEU A 255 3.03 -0.96 11.22
N THR A 256 2.19 -1.95 10.90
CA THR A 256 0.82 -2.11 11.38
C THR A 256 0.56 -3.56 11.79
N ASP A 257 -0.38 -3.78 12.71
CA ASP A 257 -0.83 -5.11 13.15
C ASP A 257 -2.15 -5.54 12.49
N LYS A 258 -2.66 -4.72 11.54
CA LYS A 258 -3.96 -4.82 10.87
C LYS A 258 -3.91 -4.28 9.43
#